data_AF-A0AAE0IL94-F1
#
_entry.id   AF-A0AAE0IL94-F1
#
_cell.length_a   1.000
_cell.length_b   1.000
_cell.length_c   1.000
_cell.angle_alpha   90.00
_cell.angle_beta   90.00
_cell.angle_gamma   90.00
#
_symmetry.space_group_name_H-M   'P 1'
#
loop_
_entity.id
_entity.type
_entity.pdbx_description
1 polymer ?
#
loop_
_entity_poly.entity_id
_entity_poly.type
_entity_poly.pdbx_seq_one_letter_code
_entity_poly.pdbx_strand_id
1 'polypeptide(L)'
;MGQSDLEVLIDMGFERPRAELAVKKSGGLQGALNWLEENQDKPLEELQSAAAAAAEDEEEGGPSIATLEGADAKSLLCKECGKRFRNKELASYHASKTDHTDFEESTEEIAPLTEEEKKARLEELRQKMLEKKANKALEEKEEAKRNEKIRQKSTKEVQDIKEELARKEQIKEAEKKRQEKLADIEAKKRIKDKIEADKQERKRKAEEAKAAREGRAVQAPAAPVAAASAPRPAVSHNEARLRLQLPSGNVVKTFPADTTLFEVAAQLEAENGQAVTSFSMNYPRKTFTSGVDFGQTLKEAGLVPSAVLIIK
;
A
#
# COMPACT_ATOMS: atom_id res chain seq x y z
N MET A 1 6.67 45.26 -0.85
CA MET A 1 8.05 44.77 -0.78
C MET A 1 7.99 43.48 0.03
N GLY A 2 8.36 42.35 -0.56
CA GLY A 2 8.37 41.07 0.17
C GLY A 2 9.47 41.08 1.22
N GLN A 3 9.20 40.51 2.40
CA GLN A 3 10.25 40.25 3.39
C GLN A 3 11.29 39.32 2.77
N SER A 4 12.56 39.60 3.01
CA SER A 4 13.64 38.73 2.55
C SER A 4 13.64 37.42 3.35
N ASP A 5 14.07 36.32 2.74
CA ASP A 5 14.12 35.01 3.41
C ASP A 5 14.96 35.05 4.71
N LEU A 6 15.98 35.91 4.75
CA LEU A 6 16.79 36.17 5.94
C LEU A 6 16.01 36.85 7.07
N GLU A 7 15.18 37.85 6.76
CA GLU A 7 14.32 38.51 7.75
C GLU A 7 13.29 37.55 8.32
N VAL A 8 12.70 36.68 7.49
CA VAL A 8 11.76 35.65 7.93
C VAL A 8 12.42 34.68 8.92
N LEU A 9 13.65 34.25 8.66
CA LEU A 9 14.39 33.36 9.56
C LEU A 9 14.76 34.05 10.89
N ILE A 10 15.09 35.34 10.86
CA ILE A 10 15.36 36.11 12.09
C ILE A 10 14.07 36.27 12.90
N ASP A 11 12.93 36.54 12.26
CA ASP A 11 11.61 36.64 12.90
C ASP A 11 11.17 35.29 13.50
N MET A 12 11.61 34.16 12.91
CA MET A 12 11.41 32.82 13.45
C MET A 12 12.33 32.50 14.65
N GLY A 13 13.26 33.40 15.00
CA GLY A 13 14.13 33.27 16.16
C GLY A 13 15.48 32.61 15.91
N PHE A 14 15.90 32.46 14.65
CA PHE A 14 17.24 31.96 14.32
C PHE A 14 18.30 33.06 14.45
N GLU A 15 19.49 32.71 14.93
CA GLU A 15 20.61 33.65 15.02
C GLU A 15 21.03 34.15 13.64
N ARG A 16 21.17 35.48 13.50
CA ARG A 16 21.55 36.17 12.26
C ARG A 16 22.72 35.50 11.49
N PRO A 17 23.89 35.23 12.11
CA PRO A 17 25.01 34.61 11.38
C PRO A 17 24.71 33.21 10.84
N ARG A 18 23.82 32.48 11.51
CA ARG A 18 23.40 31.13 11.12
C ARG A 18 22.38 31.16 9.99
N ALA A 19 21.43 32.09 10.08
CA ALA A 19 20.43 32.34 9.03
C ALA A 19 21.09 32.83 7.72
N GLU A 20 22.12 33.68 7.81
CA GLU A 20 22.92 34.11 6.66
C GLU A 20 23.62 32.93 5.97
N LEU A 21 24.20 32.00 6.74
CA LEU A 21 24.85 30.82 6.20
C LEU A 21 23.84 29.90 5.50
N ALA A 22 22.67 29.72 6.12
CA ALA A 22 21.59 28.89 5.60
C ALA A 22 21.06 29.42 4.27
N VAL A 23 20.77 30.72 4.19
CA VAL A 23 20.29 31.36 2.95
C VAL A 23 21.35 31.33 1.85
N LYS A 24 22.63 31.51 2.20
CA LYS A 24 23.75 31.40 1.24
C LYS A 24 23.91 30.00 0.67
N LYS A 25 23.73 28.95 1.48
CA LYS A 25 23.87 27.56 1.01
C LYS A 25 22.67 27.01 0.27
N SER A 26 21.45 27.43 0.61
CA SER A 26 20.23 26.80 0.10
C SER A 26 19.49 27.60 -0.98
N GLY A 27 19.78 28.89 -1.13
CA GLY A 27 19.19 29.75 -2.17
C GLY A 27 17.68 30.00 -2.04
N GLY A 28 17.05 29.65 -0.92
CA GLY A 28 15.63 29.94 -0.65
C GLY A 28 15.15 29.52 0.74
N LEU A 29 14.05 30.12 1.21
CA LEU A 29 13.51 29.92 2.57
C LEU A 29 13.34 28.45 2.99
N GLN A 30 12.68 27.63 2.16
CA GLN A 30 12.43 26.23 2.51
C GLN A 30 13.72 25.42 2.62
N GLY A 31 14.68 25.68 1.73
CA GLY A 31 15.98 25.04 1.77
C GLY A 31 16.80 25.50 2.98
N ALA A 32 16.67 26.77 3.38
CA ALA A 32 17.34 27.32 4.54
C ALA A 32 16.82 26.71 5.84
N LEU A 33 15.51 26.48 5.94
CA LEU A 33 14.89 25.79 7.09
C LEU A 33 15.37 24.34 7.22
N ASN A 34 15.38 23.57 6.13
CA ASN A 34 15.88 22.20 6.15
C ASN A 34 17.37 22.15 6.53
N TRP A 35 18.18 23.06 6.00
CA TRP A 35 19.60 23.14 6.33
C TRP A 35 19.84 23.51 7.80
N LEU A 36 19.02 24.41 8.37
CA LEU A 36 19.10 24.79 9.77
C LEU A 36 18.74 23.64 10.72
N GLU A 37 17.75 22.83 10.34
CA GLU A 37 17.32 21.63 11.07
C GLU A 37 18.42 20.56 11.06
N GLU A 38 18.99 20.25 9.90
CA GLU A 38 20.06 19.25 9.76
C GLU A 38 21.36 19.62 10.50
N ASN A 39 21.60 20.92 10.69
CA ASN A 39 22.82 21.40 11.34
C ASN A 39 22.56 21.90 12.76
N GLN A 40 21.36 21.71 13.34
CA GLN A 40 20.93 22.27 14.63
C GLN A 40 21.95 22.07 15.75
N ASP A 41 22.56 20.89 15.79
CA ASP A 41 23.47 20.45 16.85
C ASP A 41 24.94 20.90 16.66
N LYS A 42 25.28 21.53 15.52
CA LYS A 42 26.65 21.96 15.25
C LYS A 42 26.89 23.39 15.75
N PRO A 43 28.02 23.65 16.44
CA PRO A 43 28.38 24.99 16.87
C PRO A 43 28.63 25.88 15.66
N LEU A 44 28.28 27.16 15.78
CA LEU A 44 28.38 28.16 14.71
C LEU A 44 29.80 28.29 14.16
N GLU A 45 30.81 28.14 15.02
CA GLU A 45 32.23 28.17 14.65
C GLU A 45 32.62 27.03 13.71
N GLU A 46 32.09 25.82 13.94
CA GLU A 46 32.34 24.65 13.07
C GLU A 46 31.62 24.79 11.72
N LEU A 47 30.44 25.39 11.71
CA LEU A 47 29.70 25.69 10.48
C LEU A 47 30.38 26.77 9.65
N GLN A 48 30.95 27.78 10.31
CA GLN A 48 31.72 28.84 9.66
C GLN A 48 33.06 28.31 9.15
N SER A 49 33.76 27.48 9.92
CA SER A 49 35.01 26.85 9.46
C SER A 49 34.75 25.85 8.34
N ALA A 50 33.66 25.10 8.36
CA ALA A 50 33.27 24.21 7.26
C ALA A 50 32.82 24.98 6.01
N ALA A 51 32.22 26.17 6.17
CA ALA A 51 31.90 27.05 5.05
C ALA A 51 33.15 27.74 4.48
N ALA A 52 34.13 28.10 5.33
CA ALA A 52 35.42 28.60 4.90
C ALA A 52 36.24 27.51 4.20
N ALA A 53 36.28 26.29 4.75
CA ALA A 53 36.93 25.14 4.12
C ALA A 53 36.27 24.76 2.79
N ALA A 54 34.93 24.82 2.70
CA ALA A 54 34.23 24.60 1.42
C ALA A 54 34.45 25.73 0.40
N ALA A 55 34.74 26.95 0.85
CA ALA A 55 35.13 28.06 -0.02
C ALA A 55 36.60 27.96 -0.46
N GLU A 56 37.47 27.35 0.35
CA GLU A 56 38.86 27.03 -0.01
C GLU A 56 38.93 25.80 -0.95
N ASP A 57 38.05 24.80 -0.80
CA ASP A 57 37.90 23.68 -1.74
C ASP A 57 37.29 24.12 -3.10
N GLU A 58 36.56 25.24 -3.15
CA GLU A 58 36.11 25.84 -4.43
C GLU A 58 37.23 26.59 -5.19
N GLU A 59 38.36 26.94 -4.53
CA GLU A 59 39.55 27.50 -5.19
C GLU A 59 40.54 26.41 -5.65
N GLU A 60 40.58 25.25 -5.00
CA GLU A 60 41.46 24.10 -5.39
C GLU A 60 40.75 23.05 -6.27
N GLY A 61 39.43 23.19 -6.51
CA GLY A 61 38.64 22.34 -7.40
C GLY A 61 38.51 22.85 -8.84
N GLY A 62 39.25 23.89 -9.23
CA GLY A 62 39.35 24.33 -10.62
C GLY A 62 40.13 23.31 -11.46
N PRO A 63 39.83 23.14 -12.76
CA PRO A 63 40.59 22.23 -13.61
C PRO A 63 42.07 22.62 -13.52
N SER A 64 42.93 21.61 -13.33
CA SER A 64 44.37 21.77 -13.23
C SER A 64 44.93 22.33 -14.53
N ILE A 65 44.91 23.66 -14.64
CA ILE A 65 45.65 24.41 -15.64
C ILE A 65 47.07 24.50 -15.11
N ALA A 66 47.98 23.74 -15.73
CA ALA A 66 49.40 23.89 -15.53
C ALA A 66 49.79 25.32 -15.93
N THR A 67 49.84 26.21 -14.94
CA THR A 67 50.21 27.61 -15.14
C THR A 67 51.73 27.64 -15.30
N LEU A 68 52.20 27.48 -16.54
CA LEU A 68 53.56 27.87 -16.91
C LEU A 68 53.55 29.37 -17.17
N GLU A 69 54.24 30.10 -16.30
CA GLU A 69 54.39 31.55 -16.36
C GLU A 69 54.81 32.03 -17.75
N GLY A 70 53.95 32.82 -18.40
CA GLY A 70 54.34 33.72 -19.49
C GLY A 70 53.68 33.50 -20.85
N ALA A 71 52.39 33.79 -20.97
CA ALA A 71 51.74 34.47 -22.11
C ALA A 71 50.22 34.40 -21.94
N ASP A 72 49.51 35.53 -22.07
CA ASP A 72 48.05 35.54 -22.06
C ASP A 72 47.50 34.65 -23.20
N ALA A 73 46.99 33.48 -22.86
CA ALA A 73 46.39 32.55 -23.81
C ALA A 73 45.11 33.16 -24.42
N LYS A 74 45.08 33.28 -25.74
CA LYS A 74 44.00 33.97 -26.48
C LYS A 74 42.76 33.09 -26.73
N SER A 75 42.86 31.77 -26.54
CA SER A 75 41.73 30.83 -26.55
C SER A 75 42.06 29.51 -25.82
N LEU A 76 41.06 28.81 -25.29
CA LEU A 76 41.20 27.50 -24.63
C LEU A 76 40.54 26.39 -25.46
N LEU A 77 41.18 25.24 -25.63
CA LEU A 77 40.71 24.08 -26.40
C LEU A 77 40.36 22.94 -25.46
N CYS A 78 39.12 22.46 -25.50
CA CYS A 78 38.79 21.21 -24.83
C CYS A 78 39.31 20.02 -25.67
N LYS A 79 40.20 19.19 -25.12
CA LYS A 79 40.76 18.01 -25.80
C LYS A 79 39.72 16.92 -26.07
N GLU A 80 38.74 16.81 -25.19
CA GLU A 80 37.73 15.75 -25.25
C GLU A 80 36.71 15.98 -26.37
N CYS A 81 36.44 17.23 -26.74
CA CYS A 81 35.47 17.57 -27.80
C CYS A 81 35.97 18.51 -28.88
N GLY A 82 37.24 18.92 -28.84
CA GLY A 82 37.88 19.80 -29.82
C GLY A 82 37.27 21.21 -29.93
N LYS A 83 36.44 21.62 -28.97
CA LYS A 83 35.77 22.94 -28.98
C LYS A 83 36.72 24.00 -28.46
N ARG A 84 36.81 25.11 -29.19
CA ARG A 84 37.62 26.28 -28.83
C ARG A 84 36.75 27.31 -28.12
N PHE A 85 37.24 27.80 -27.00
CA PHE A 85 36.58 28.78 -26.14
C PHE A 85 37.36 30.08 -26.14
N ARG A 86 36.63 31.19 -26.17
CA ARG A 86 37.22 32.54 -26.18
C ARG A 86 37.79 32.91 -24.82
N ASN A 87 37.11 32.55 -23.74
CA ASN A 87 37.42 32.96 -22.36
C ASN A 87 37.32 31.75 -21.41
N LYS A 88 37.99 31.84 -20.25
CA LYS A 88 37.95 30.85 -19.15
C LYS A 88 36.54 30.54 -18.65
N GLU A 89 35.64 31.53 -18.59
CA GLU A 89 34.24 31.37 -18.16
C GLU A 89 33.39 30.49 -19.11
N LEU A 90 33.66 30.54 -20.42
CA LEU A 90 32.95 29.68 -21.37
C LEU A 90 33.48 28.25 -21.33
N ALA A 91 34.76 28.08 -21.01
CA ALA A 91 35.38 26.78 -20.77
C ALA A 91 34.83 26.13 -19.49
N SER A 92 34.70 26.88 -18.39
CA SER A 92 34.09 26.36 -17.15
C SER A 92 32.61 26.02 -17.31
N TYR A 93 31.83 26.82 -18.05
CA TYR A 93 30.44 26.48 -18.35
C TYR A 93 30.33 25.20 -19.21
N HIS A 94 31.22 25.04 -20.18
CA HIS A 94 31.29 23.81 -20.98
C HIS A 94 31.68 22.61 -20.10
N ALA A 95 32.65 22.77 -19.21
CA ALA A 95 33.02 21.76 -18.22
C ALA A 95 31.82 21.36 -17.35
N SER A 96 31.05 22.32 -16.81
CA SER A 96 29.87 22.02 -15.96
C SER A 96 28.70 21.35 -16.69
N LYS A 97 28.65 21.46 -18.01
CA LYS A 97 27.52 20.98 -18.82
C LYS A 97 27.80 19.66 -19.51
N THR A 98 29.06 19.40 -19.84
CA THR A 98 29.47 18.18 -20.54
C THR A 98 30.47 17.35 -19.74
N ASP A 99 30.84 17.78 -18.53
CA ASP A 99 31.80 17.13 -17.63
C ASP A 99 33.19 16.94 -18.26
N HIS A 100 33.60 17.84 -19.17
CA HIS A 100 34.93 17.79 -19.79
C HIS A 100 35.91 18.68 -19.03
N THR A 101 37.07 18.13 -18.65
CA THR A 101 38.05 18.80 -17.76
C THR A 101 39.37 19.12 -18.42
N ASP A 102 39.68 18.51 -19.57
CA ASP A 102 40.97 18.67 -20.23
C ASP A 102 40.98 19.86 -21.20
N PHE A 103 41.54 21.01 -20.76
CA PHE A 103 41.69 22.22 -21.58
C PHE A 103 43.16 22.55 -21.88
N GLU A 104 43.47 22.83 -23.15
CA GLU A 104 44.76 23.30 -23.64
C GLU A 104 44.70 24.77 -24.08
N GLU A 105 45.69 25.57 -23.70
CA GLU A 105 45.79 26.96 -24.12
C GLU A 105 46.31 27.05 -25.56
N SER A 106 45.50 27.62 -26.47
CA SER A 106 45.90 27.85 -27.86
C SER A 106 46.03 29.34 -28.19
N THR A 107 47.06 29.68 -28.96
CA THR A 107 47.39 31.06 -29.35
C THR A 107 46.62 31.56 -30.58
N GLU A 108 45.67 30.78 -31.09
CA GLU A 108 44.88 31.14 -32.27
C GLU A 108 43.65 31.96 -31.88
N GLU A 109 43.61 33.22 -32.33
CA GLU A 109 42.47 34.11 -32.16
C GLU A 109 41.29 33.59 -33.00
N ILE A 110 40.19 33.22 -32.35
CA ILE A 110 38.96 32.84 -33.03
C ILE A 110 38.43 34.08 -33.77
N ALA A 111 38.53 34.05 -35.11
CA ALA A 111 37.98 35.11 -35.96
C ALA A 111 36.51 35.38 -35.56
N PRO A 112 36.14 36.62 -35.24
CA PRO A 112 34.76 36.93 -34.88
C PRO A 112 33.87 36.60 -36.07
N LEU A 113 32.87 35.73 -35.87
CA LEU A 113 31.85 35.40 -36.88
C LEU A 113 31.43 36.68 -37.63
N THR A 114 31.37 36.59 -38.96
CA THR A 114 30.96 37.70 -39.82
C THR A 114 29.53 38.13 -39.46
N GLU A 115 29.18 39.39 -39.70
CA GLU A 115 27.86 39.92 -39.30
C GLU A 115 26.69 39.16 -39.95
N GLU A 116 26.92 38.55 -41.11
CA GLU A 116 25.95 37.74 -41.84
C GLU A 116 25.73 36.37 -41.19
N GLU A 117 26.79 35.70 -40.75
CA GLU A 117 26.70 34.42 -40.03
C GLU A 117 26.06 34.57 -38.64
N LYS A 118 26.30 35.71 -37.97
CA LYS A 118 25.61 36.04 -36.70
C LYS A 118 24.12 36.24 -36.92
N LYS A 119 23.70 36.91 -38.00
CA LYS A 119 22.28 37.10 -38.33
C LYS A 119 21.61 35.77 -38.67
N ALA A 120 22.25 34.94 -39.51
CA ALA A 120 21.75 33.61 -39.84
C ALA A 120 21.59 32.72 -38.60
N ARG A 121 22.57 32.73 -37.69
CA ARG A 121 22.51 31.94 -36.44
C ARG A 121 21.45 32.47 -35.47
N LEU A 122 21.19 33.78 -35.43
CA LEU A 122 20.09 34.36 -34.66
C LEU A 122 18.72 33.99 -35.23
N GLU A 123 18.59 33.94 -36.56
CA GLU A 123 17.36 33.51 -37.22
C GLU A 123 17.08 32.02 -37.00
N GLU A 124 18.10 31.17 -37.12
CA GLU A 124 18.00 29.74 -36.81
C GLU A 124 17.60 29.51 -35.33
N LEU A 125 18.19 30.27 -34.39
CA LEU A 125 17.81 30.21 -32.99
C LEU A 125 16.37 30.68 -32.74
N ARG A 126 15.93 31.74 -33.44
CA ARG A 126 14.53 32.20 -33.38
C ARG A 126 13.57 31.14 -33.92
N GLN A 127 13.89 30.51 -35.04
CA GLN A 127 13.10 29.42 -35.62
C GLN A 127 12.99 28.24 -34.65
N LYS A 128 14.12 27.78 -34.08
CA LYS A 128 14.13 26.72 -33.05
C LYS A 128 13.33 27.08 -31.80
N MET A 129 13.32 28.34 -31.40
CA MET A 129 12.52 28.81 -30.26
C MET A 129 11.02 28.85 -30.59
N LEU A 130 10.65 29.22 -31.82
CA LEU A 130 9.26 29.18 -32.29
C LEU A 130 8.76 27.74 -32.41
N GLU A 131 9.56 26.83 -32.95
CA GLU A 131 9.26 25.40 -33.01
C GLU A 131 9.05 24.81 -31.61
N LYS A 132 9.96 25.10 -30.67
CA LYS A 132 9.81 24.67 -29.28
C LYS A 132 8.55 25.24 -28.62
N LYS A 133 8.21 26.51 -28.88
CA LYS A 133 6.97 27.12 -28.38
C LYS A 133 5.74 26.47 -29.01
N ALA A 134 5.78 26.14 -30.30
CA ALA A 134 4.68 25.46 -30.99
C ALA A 134 4.46 24.05 -30.42
N ASN A 135 5.54 23.28 -30.20
CA ASN A 135 5.45 21.95 -29.61
C ASN A 135 4.91 22.00 -28.18
N LYS A 136 5.42 22.92 -27.34
CA LYS A 136 4.87 23.14 -25.99
C LYS A 136 3.39 23.50 -26.01
N ALA A 137 2.96 24.36 -26.93
CA ALA A 137 1.55 24.72 -27.05
C ALA A 137 0.65 23.55 -27.51
N LEU A 138 1.20 22.56 -28.22
CA LEU A 138 0.48 21.33 -28.56
C LEU A 138 0.37 20.39 -27.34
N GLU A 139 1.47 20.21 -26.62
CA GLU A 139 1.52 19.42 -25.39
C GLU A 139 0.56 19.98 -24.33
N GLU A 140 0.58 21.30 -24.09
CA GLU A 140 -0.32 21.98 -23.15
C GLU A 140 -1.80 21.81 -23.55
N LYS A 141 -2.12 21.83 -24.85
CA LYS A 141 -3.49 21.57 -25.32
C LYS A 141 -3.91 20.12 -25.07
N GLU A 142 -3.02 19.17 -25.24
CA GLU A 142 -3.31 17.76 -24.96
C GLU A 142 -3.44 17.47 -23.46
N GLU A 143 -2.60 18.09 -22.64
CA GLU A 143 -2.68 18.02 -21.19
C GLU A 143 -3.95 18.69 -20.67
N ALA A 144 -4.33 19.86 -21.19
CA ALA A 144 -5.60 20.51 -20.86
C ALA A 144 -6.80 19.62 -21.19
N LYS A 145 -6.82 18.97 -22.36
CA LYS A 145 -7.85 18.00 -22.73
C LYS A 145 -7.86 16.78 -21.80
N ARG A 146 -6.69 16.28 -21.39
CA ARG A 146 -6.58 15.17 -20.43
C ARG A 146 -7.12 15.57 -19.06
N ASN A 147 -6.74 16.73 -18.56
CA ASN A 147 -7.21 17.27 -17.29
C ASN A 147 -8.73 17.51 -17.29
N GLU A 148 -9.28 18.04 -18.39
CA GLU A 148 -10.73 18.20 -18.53
C GLU A 148 -11.45 16.84 -18.51
N LYS A 149 -10.95 15.83 -19.23
CA LYS A 149 -11.51 14.47 -19.19
C LYS A 149 -11.44 13.87 -17.79
N ILE A 150 -10.37 14.09 -17.04
CA ILE A 150 -10.25 13.62 -15.65
C ILE A 150 -11.33 14.29 -14.79
N ARG A 151 -11.53 15.60 -14.91
CA ARG A 151 -12.60 16.33 -14.17
C ARG A 151 -14.00 15.82 -14.52
N GLN A 152 -14.26 15.53 -15.79
CA GLN A 152 -15.55 15.00 -16.22
C GLN A 152 -15.77 13.58 -15.68
N LYS A 153 -14.74 12.72 -15.72
CA LYS A 153 -14.80 11.36 -15.16
C LYS A 153 -15.02 11.38 -13.65
N SER A 154 -14.24 12.16 -12.91
CA SER A 154 -14.40 12.22 -11.44
C SER A 154 -15.77 12.74 -11.04
N THR A 155 -16.33 13.73 -11.76
CA THR A 155 -17.68 14.22 -11.50
C THR A 155 -18.74 13.15 -11.76
N LYS A 156 -18.59 12.36 -12.84
CA LYS A 156 -19.49 11.24 -13.16
C LYS A 156 -19.39 10.13 -12.12
N GLU A 157 -18.18 9.71 -11.76
CA GLU A 157 -17.94 8.69 -10.74
C GLU A 157 -18.55 9.09 -9.39
N VAL A 158 -18.47 10.36 -8.99
CA VAL A 158 -19.13 10.84 -7.76
C VAL A 158 -20.65 10.76 -7.84
N GLN A 159 -21.25 11.07 -8.99
CA GLN A 159 -22.70 10.92 -9.19
C GLN A 159 -23.11 9.44 -9.18
N ASP A 160 -22.37 8.59 -9.89
CA ASP A 160 -22.62 7.15 -9.95
C ASP A 160 -22.52 6.51 -8.56
N ILE A 161 -21.49 6.85 -7.77
CA ILE A 161 -21.35 6.39 -6.39
C ILE A 161 -22.55 6.81 -5.54
N LYS A 162 -23.04 8.04 -5.70
CA LYS A 162 -24.19 8.56 -4.97
C LYS A 162 -25.48 7.82 -5.35
N GLU A 163 -25.70 7.58 -6.65
CA GLU A 163 -26.84 6.80 -7.13
C GLU A 163 -26.80 5.35 -6.65
N GLU A 164 -25.64 4.71 -6.70
CA GLU A 164 -25.47 3.35 -6.20
C GLU A 164 -25.72 3.24 -4.70
N LEU A 165 -25.23 4.20 -3.92
CA LEU A 165 -25.47 4.25 -2.48
C LEU A 165 -26.97 4.38 -2.20
N ALA A 166 -27.66 5.31 -2.88
CA ALA A 166 -29.10 5.48 -2.74
C ALA A 166 -29.88 4.21 -3.14
N ARG A 167 -29.49 3.54 -4.23
CA ARG A 167 -30.11 2.26 -4.65
C ARG A 167 -29.88 1.16 -3.62
N LYS A 168 -28.66 1.03 -3.09
CA LYS A 168 -28.32 0.04 -2.03
C LYS A 168 -29.12 0.31 -0.76
N GLU A 169 -29.33 1.57 -0.38
CA GLU A 169 -30.17 1.93 0.77
C GLU A 169 -31.64 1.56 0.56
N GLN A 170 -32.19 1.85 -0.62
CA GLN A 170 -33.58 1.48 -0.96
C GLN A 170 -33.79 -0.04 -0.96
N ILE A 171 -32.83 -0.81 -1.51
CA ILE A 171 -32.88 -2.28 -1.48
C ILE A 171 -32.85 -2.78 -0.03
N LYS A 172 -31.91 -2.28 0.79
CA LYS A 172 -31.81 -2.66 2.21
C LYS A 172 -33.09 -2.32 2.98
N GLU A 173 -33.71 -1.18 2.72
CA GLU A 173 -34.96 -0.81 3.38
C GLU A 173 -36.11 -1.72 2.94
N ALA A 174 -36.20 -2.05 1.64
CA ALA A 174 -37.19 -2.98 1.13
C ALA A 174 -37.00 -4.41 1.69
N GLU A 175 -35.76 -4.87 1.82
CA GLU A 175 -35.42 -6.15 2.43
C GLU A 175 -35.76 -6.19 3.92
N LYS A 176 -35.42 -5.15 4.69
CA LYS A 176 -35.80 -5.02 6.10
C LYS A 176 -37.33 -5.06 6.26
N LYS A 177 -38.07 -4.31 5.45
CA LYS A 177 -39.55 -4.35 5.46
C LYS A 177 -40.10 -5.73 5.13
N ARG A 178 -39.46 -6.49 4.22
CA ARG A 178 -39.86 -7.87 3.93
C ARG A 178 -39.54 -8.81 5.10
N GLN A 179 -38.37 -8.67 5.71
CA GLN A 179 -37.96 -9.45 6.87
C GLN A 179 -38.85 -9.18 8.08
N GLU A 180 -39.18 -7.93 8.37
CA GLU A 180 -40.11 -7.55 9.44
C GLU A 180 -41.50 -8.17 9.21
N LYS A 181 -42.03 -8.10 7.98
CA LYS A 181 -43.29 -8.75 7.63
C LYS A 181 -43.25 -10.27 7.82
N LEU A 182 -42.16 -10.93 7.44
CA LEU A 182 -41.99 -12.38 7.63
C LEU A 182 -41.87 -12.73 9.12
N ALA A 183 -41.09 -11.96 9.88
CA ALA A 183 -40.94 -12.12 11.32
C ALA A 183 -42.28 -11.93 12.05
N ASP A 184 -43.11 -10.96 11.65
CA ASP A 184 -44.45 -10.75 12.18
C ASP A 184 -45.38 -11.94 11.88
N ILE A 185 -45.30 -12.50 10.67
CA ILE A 185 -46.07 -13.69 10.28
C ILE A 185 -45.63 -14.89 11.12
N GLU A 186 -44.33 -15.10 11.28
CA GLU A 186 -43.78 -16.19 12.08
C GLU A 186 -44.10 -16.03 13.58
N ALA A 187 -44.04 -14.81 14.12
CA ALA A 187 -44.43 -14.51 15.48
C ALA A 187 -45.91 -14.84 15.70
N LYS A 188 -46.79 -14.43 14.77
CA LYS A 188 -48.21 -14.78 14.81
C LYS A 188 -48.45 -16.29 14.70
N LYS A 189 -47.70 -17.00 13.85
CA LYS A 189 -47.76 -18.48 13.78
C LYS A 189 -47.35 -19.12 15.10
N ARG A 190 -46.22 -18.73 15.68
CA ARG A 190 -45.76 -19.24 16.99
C ARG A 190 -46.77 -18.99 18.10
N ILE A 191 -47.43 -17.83 18.11
CA ILE A 191 -48.49 -17.54 19.10
C ILE A 191 -49.69 -18.46 18.87
N LYS A 192 -50.11 -18.66 17.62
CA LYS A 192 -51.20 -19.59 17.28
C LYS A 192 -50.86 -21.02 17.69
N ASP A 193 -49.65 -21.48 17.40
CA ASP A 193 -49.19 -22.84 17.75
C ASP A 193 -49.17 -23.04 19.28
N LYS A 194 -48.76 -22.02 20.05
CA LYS A 194 -48.82 -22.05 21.52
C LYS A 194 -50.26 -22.11 22.04
N ILE A 195 -51.18 -21.34 21.45
CA ILE A 195 -52.59 -21.37 21.82
C ILE A 195 -53.21 -22.73 21.47
N GLU A 196 -52.86 -23.30 20.33
CA GLU A 196 -53.34 -24.62 19.92
C GLU A 196 -52.79 -25.71 20.84
N ALA A 197 -51.49 -25.68 21.17
CA ALA A 197 -50.89 -26.61 22.12
C ALA A 197 -51.55 -26.52 23.51
N ASP A 198 -51.77 -25.32 24.07
CA ASP A 198 -52.48 -25.15 25.35
C ASP A 198 -53.93 -25.64 25.26
N LYS A 199 -54.63 -25.39 24.14
CA LYS A 199 -56.00 -25.89 23.92
C LYS A 199 -56.04 -27.41 23.83
N GLN A 200 -55.07 -28.03 23.14
CA GLN A 200 -54.95 -29.48 23.04
C GLN A 200 -54.60 -30.09 24.41
N GLU A 201 -53.70 -29.48 25.18
CA GLU A 201 -53.37 -29.94 26.53
C GLU A 201 -54.56 -29.86 27.48
N ARG A 202 -55.34 -28.77 27.44
CA ARG A 202 -56.59 -28.64 28.21
C ARG A 202 -57.62 -29.68 27.82
N LYS A 203 -57.79 -29.94 26.53
CA LYS A 203 -58.68 -31.01 26.04
C LYS A 203 -58.20 -32.37 26.55
N ARG A 204 -56.92 -32.68 26.42
CA ARG A 204 -56.33 -33.94 26.89
C ARG A 204 -56.54 -34.12 28.40
N LYS A 205 -56.27 -33.10 29.21
CA LYS A 205 -56.51 -33.12 30.67
C LYS A 205 -58.01 -33.30 31.01
N ALA A 206 -58.90 -32.66 30.26
CA ALA A 206 -60.34 -32.81 30.46
C ALA A 206 -60.84 -34.21 30.08
N GLU A 207 -60.32 -34.79 28.99
CA GLU A 207 -60.60 -36.16 28.56
C GLU A 207 -60.03 -37.18 29.55
N GLU A 208 -58.80 -36.99 30.03
CA GLU A 208 -58.17 -37.79 31.09
C GLU A 208 -59.01 -37.76 32.38
N ALA A 209 -59.47 -36.58 32.80
CA ALA A 209 -60.33 -36.42 33.98
C ALA A 209 -61.72 -37.05 33.80
N LYS A 210 -62.30 -36.95 32.60
CA LYS A 210 -63.59 -37.59 32.28
C LYS A 210 -63.47 -39.11 32.24
N ALA A 211 -62.42 -39.64 31.61
CA ALA A 211 -62.12 -41.07 31.59
C ALA A 211 -61.90 -41.63 33.00
N ALA A 212 -61.18 -40.89 33.87
CA ALA A 212 -60.99 -41.25 35.27
C ALA A 212 -62.32 -41.28 36.05
N ARG A 213 -63.27 -40.38 35.73
CA ARG A 213 -64.59 -40.30 36.40
C ARG A 213 -65.58 -41.37 35.93
N GLU A 214 -65.51 -41.79 34.67
CA GLU A 214 -66.39 -42.82 34.09
C GLU A 214 -65.93 -44.27 34.43
N GLY A 215 -64.91 -44.44 35.28
CA GLY A 215 -64.41 -45.76 35.69
C GLY A 215 -63.83 -46.58 34.55
N ARG A 216 -63.66 -45.99 33.36
CA ARG A 216 -62.90 -46.57 32.26
C ARG A 216 -61.44 -46.51 32.69
N ALA A 217 -60.88 -47.66 33.05
CA ALA A 217 -59.47 -47.79 33.41
C ALA A 217 -58.64 -47.00 32.39
N VAL A 218 -58.04 -45.89 32.86
CA VAL A 218 -56.95 -45.23 32.17
C VAL A 218 -55.91 -46.32 32.03
N GLN A 219 -55.76 -46.89 30.84
CA GLN A 219 -54.53 -47.59 30.52
C GLN A 219 -53.46 -46.54 30.78
N ALA A 220 -52.70 -46.75 31.86
CA ALA A 220 -51.49 -46.01 32.09
C ALA A 220 -50.76 -45.95 30.75
N PRO A 221 -50.34 -44.78 30.26
CA PRO A 221 -49.39 -44.78 29.16
C PRO A 221 -48.27 -45.69 29.63
N ALA A 222 -48.04 -46.77 28.87
CA ALA A 222 -46.93 -47.65 29.12
C ALA A 222 -45.73 -46.73 29.37
N ALA A 223 -45.07 -46.94 30.52
CA ALA A 223 -43.83 -46.26 30.83
C ALA A 223 -43.01 -46.19 29.54
N PRO A 224 -42.44 -45.04 29.17
CA PRO A 224 -41.58 -45.00 28.00
C PRO A 224 -40.50 -46.04 28.27
N VAL A 225 -40.63 -47.20 27.64
CA VAL A 225 -39.53 -48.11 27.45
C VAL A 225 -38.46 -47.22 26.87
N ALA A 226 -37.37 -47.08 27.60
CA ALA A 226 -36.22 -46.34 27.17
C ALA A 226 -35.97 -46.77 25.73
N ALA A 227 -36.32 -45.88 24.79
CA ALA A 227 -36.10 -46.13 23.39
C ALA A 227 -34.60 -46.32 23.32
N ALA A 228 -34.19 -47.57 23.09
CA ALA A 228 -32.84 -47.91 22.72
C ALA A 228 -32.45 -46.88 21.69
N SER A 229 -31.42 -46.09 22.03
CA SER A 229 -30.87 -45.05 21.19
C SER A 229 -30.79 -45.61 19.78
N ALA A 230 -31.65 -45.12 18.89
CA ALA A 230 -31.51 -45.41 17.47
C ALA A 230 -30.04 -45.12 17.13
N PRO A 231 -29.31 -46.06 16.50
CA PRO A 231 -27.97 -45.75 16.06
C PRO A 231 -28.11 -44.49 15.22
N ARG A 232 -27.43 -43.42 15.64
CA ARG A 232 -27.34 -42.21 14.83
C ARG A 232 -27.02 -42.69 13.42
N PRO A 233 -27.73 -42.22 12.38
CA PRO A 233 -27.31 -42.52 11.03
C PRO A 233 -25.83 -42.16 10.97
N ALA A 234 -24.99 -43.09 10.51
CA ALA A 234 -23.60 -42.79 10.24
C ALA A 234 -23.61 -41.74 9.12
N VAL A 235 -23.71 -40.47 9.51
CA VAL A 235 -23.61 -39.35 8.59
C VAL A 235 -22.17 -39.41 8.10
N SER A 236 -21.99 -39.91 6.88
CA SER A 236 -20.71 -39.87 6.19
C SER A 236 -20.41 -38.40 5.92
N HIS A 237 -19.66 -37.77 6.82
CA HIS A 237 -19.19 -36.42 6.64
C HIS A 237 -18.10 -36.46 5.56
N ASN A 238 -18.39 -35.92 4.38
CA ASN A 238 -17.43 -35.80 3.28
C ASN A 238 -16.48 -34.59 3.45
N GLU A 239 -16.66 -33.84 4.53
CA GLU A 239 -15.87 -32.66 4.88
C GLU A 239 -15.37 -32.78 6.33
N ALA A 240 -14.14 -32.33 6.55
CA ALA A 240 -13.48 -32.25 7.85
C ALA A 240 -13.19 -30.79 8.20
N ARG A 241 -13.70 -30.33 9.34
CA ARG A 241 -13.38 -29.01 9.89
C ARG A 241 -12.19 -29.11 10.84
N LEU A 242 -11.04 -28.60 10.42
CA LEU A 242 -9.80 -28.63 11.19
C LEU A 242 -9.57 -27.29 11.89
N ARG A 243 -9.32 -27.33 13.21
CA ARG A 243 -8.75 -26.22 13.97
C ARG A 243 -7.26 -26.47 14.14
N LEU A 244 -6.47 -25.65 13.47
CA LEU A 244 -5.02 -25.72 13.39
C LEU A 244 -4.42 -24.71 14.38
N GLN A 245 -3.65 -25.17 15.35
CA GLN A 245 -2.96 -24.33 16.31
C GLN A 245 -1.52 -24.14 15.84
N LEU A 246 -1.21 -22.97 15.28
CA LEU A 246 0.13 -22.57 14.90
C LEU A 246 0.76 -21.70 16.01
N PRO A 247 2.09 -21.59 16.06
CA PRO A 247 2.76 -20.61 16.93
C PRO A 247 2.33 -19.16 16.65
N SER A 248 1.94 -18.86 15.41
CA SER A 248 1.45 -17.54 14.98
C SER A 248 -0.02 -17.27 15.32
N GLY A 249 -0.80 -18.30 15.67
CA GLY A 249 -2.23 -18.17 15.96
C GLY A 249 -3.04 -19.42 15.61
N ASN A 250 -4.35 -19.36 15.90
CA ASN A 250 -5.28 -20.44 15.58
C ASN A 250 -6.00 -20.18 14.26
N VAL A 251 -5.96 -21.15 13.36
CA VAL A 251 -6.61 -21.10 12.04
C VAL A 251 -7.68 -22.20 11.96
N VAL A 252 -8.88 -21.88 11.48
CA VAL A 252 -9.97 -22.86 11.29
C VAL A 252 -10.28 -22.97 9.82
N LYS A 253 -10.15 -24.17 9.25
CA LYS A 253 -10.41 -24.46 7.84
C LYS A 253 -11.27 -25.71 7.68
N THR A 254 -11.96 -25.78 6.56
CA THR A 254 -12.76 -26.95 6.17
C THR A 254 -12.15 -27.53 4.91
N PHE A 255 -11.88 -28.83 4.94
CA PHE A 255 -11.27 -29.59 3.85
C PHE A 255 -12.14 -30.79 3.47
N PRO A 256 -12.14 -31.24 2.20
CA PRO A 256 -12.72 -32.51 1.82
C PRO A 256 -12.05 -33.70 2.54
N ALA A 257 -12.82 -34.75 2.85
CA ALA A 257 -12.35 -35.91 3.61
C ALA A 257 -11.19 -36.68 2.93
N ASP A 258 -11.09 -36.60 1.61
CA ASP A 258 -10.08 -37.28 0.80
C ASP A 258 -8.77 -36.49 0.65
N THR A 259 -8.71 -35.26 1.18
CA THR A 259 -7.47 -34.47 1.16
C THR A 259 -6.40 -35.12 2.04
N THR A 260 -5.15 -35.03 1.60
CA THR A 260 -4.01 -35.60 2.32
C THR A 260 -3.47 -34.61 3.35
N LEU A 261 -2.83 -35.14 4.40
CA LEU A 261 -2.12 -34.30 5.38
C LEU A 261 -1.00 -33.46 4.72
N PHE A 262 -0.41 -33.95 3.62
CA PHE A 262 0.54 -33.21 2.80
C PHE A 262 -0.06 -31.95 2.17
N GLU A 263 -1.25 -32.06 1.55
CA GLU A 263 -1.94 -30.90 0.96
C GLU A 263 -2.30 -29.86 2.01
N VAL A 264 -2.73 -30.30 3.19
CA VAL A 264 -3.00 -29.41 4.33
C VAL A 264 -1.72 -28.70 4.78
N ALA A 265 -0.59 -29.40 4.87
CA ALA A 265 0.72 -28.80 5.18
C ALA A 265 1.13 -27.77 4.12
N ALA A 266 1.03 -28.11 2.83
CA ALA A 266 1.38 -27.21 1.73
C ALA A 266 0.52 -25.93 1.71
N GLN A 267 -0.78 -26.05 2.00
CA GLN A 267 -1.65 -24.87 2.09
C GLN A 267 -1.32 -23.99 3.31
N LEU A 268 -0.86 -24.58 4.41
CA LEU A 268 -0.44 -23.82 5.57
C LEU A 268 0.91 -23.12 5.36
N GLU A 269 1.82 -23.76 4.65
CA GLU A 269 3.09 -23.17 4.21
C GLU A 269 2.85 -21.96 3.30
N ALA A 270 1.93 -22.09 2.33
CA ALA A 270 1.57 -21.01 1.42
C ALA A 270 0.97 -19.77 2.12
N GLU A 271 0.19 -19.98 3.18
CA GLU A 271 -0.50 -18.88 3.88
C GLU A 271 0.29 -18.30 5.04
N ASN A 272 1.07 -19.11 5.77
CA ASN A 272 1.75 -18.69 7.00
C ASN A 272 3.28 -18.65 6.86
N GLY A 273 3.85 -19.12 5.75
CA GLY A 273 5.30 -19.12 5.50
C GLY A 273 6.11 -20.00 6.46
N GLN A 274 5.46 -20.92 7.19
CA GLN A 274 6.12 -21.84 8.14
C GLN A 274 5.99 -23.27 7.65
N ALA A 275 7.14 -23.94 7.51
CA ALA A 275 7.20 -25.37 7.17
C ALA A 275 6.59 -26.20 8.30
N VAL A 276 5.62 -27.06 7.96
CA VAL A 276 4.96 -27.92 8.96
C VAL A 276 5.77 -29.20 9.14
N THR A 277 6.39 -29.37 10.32
CA THR A 277 7.22 -30.55 10.62
C THR A 277 6.37 -31.71 11.14
N SER A 278 5.35 -31.40 11.96
CA SER A 278 4.45 -32.42 12.50
C SER A 278 3.06 -31.88 12.87
N PHE A 279 2.06 -32.73 12.77
CA PHE A 279 0.71 -32.50 13.30
C PHE A 279 0.49 -33.36 14.54
N SER A 280 -0.02 -32.78 15.62
CA SER A 280 -0.32 -33.52 16.85
C SER A 280 -1.74 -33.29 17.35
N MET A 281 -2.42 -34.37 17.75
CA MET A 281 -3.76 -34.34 18.34
C MET A 281 -3.67 -34.44 19.87
N ASN A 282 -4.59 -33.77 20.56
CA ASN A 282 -4.64 -33.82 22.03
C ASN A 282 -5.37 -35.07 22.56
N TYR A 283 -6.41 -35.54 21.87
CA TYR A 283 -7.19 -36.71 22.26
C TYR A 283 -7.90 -37.37 21.06
N PRO A 284 -7.72 -38.68 20.81
CA PRO A 284 -6.60 -39.50 21.30
C PRO A 284 -5.26 -38.89 20.86
N ARG A 285 -4.22 -39.00 21.69
CA ARG A 285 -2.90 -38.46 21.34
C ARG A 285 -2.33 -39.21 20.14
N LYS A 286 -2.26 -38.53 19.00
CA LYS A 286 -1.67 -39.01 17.75
C LYS A 286 -0.76 -37.95 17.19
N THR A 287 0.41 -38.34 16.72
CA THR A 287 1.40 -37.44 16.12
C THR A 287 1.71 -37.95 14.71
N PHE A 288 1.50 -37.10 13.72
CA PHE A 288 1.79 -37.36 12.32
C PHE A 288 3.06 -36.61 11.96
N THR A 289 4.08 -37.32 11.47
CA THR A 289 5.40 -36.73 11.16
C THR A 289 5.59 -36.58 9.64
N SER A 290 6.25 -35.50 9.22
CA SER A 290 6.60 -35.27 7.81
C SER A 290 7.42 -36.45 7.26
N GLY A 291 6.88 -37.14 6.26
CA GLY A 291 7.55 -38.23 5.52
C GLY A 291 6.89 -39.61 5.62
N VAL A 292 6.29 -39.97 6.76
CA VAL A 292 5.66 -41.29 6.95
C VAL A 292 4.14 -41.20 6.88
N ASP A 293 3.57 -40.20 7.55
CA ASP A 293 2.12 -40.12 7.75
C ASP A 293 1.43 -39.11 6.83
N PHE A 294 2.19 -38.26 6.13
CA PHE A 294 1.64 -37.16 5.34
C PHE A 294 0.90 -37.64 4.08
N GLY A 295 1.08 -38.90 3.69
CA GLY A 295 0.30 -39.56 2.63
C GLY A 295 -1.09 -40.03 3.05
N GLN A 296 -1.41 -40.03 4.36
CA GLN A 296 -2.74 -40.42 4.84
C GLN A 296 -3.76 -39.33 4.53
N THR A 297 -4.97 -39.76 4.14
CA THR A 297 -6.11 -38.85 3.98
C THR A 297 -6.68 -38.42 5.33
N LEU A 298 -7.40 -37.30 5.39
CA LEU A 298 -8.07 -36.85 6.62
C LEU A 298 -9.05 -37.89 7.17
N LYS A 299 -9.64 -38.70 6.28
CA LYS A 299 -10.51 -39.83 6.64
C LYS A 299 -9.74 -40.98 7.30
N GLU A 300 -8.59 -41.37 6.75
CA GLU A 300 -7.73 -42.44 7.30
C GLU A 300 -7.08 -42.02 8.63
N ALA A 301 -6.70 -40.75 8.74
CA ALA A 301 -6.17 -40.18 9.97
C ALA A 301 -7.22 -40.04 11.10
N GLY A 302 -8.52 -40.18 10.77
CA GLY A 302 -9.64 -40.07 11.72
C GLY A 302 -9.95 -38.63 12.12
N LEU A 303 -9.75 -37.68 11.21
CA LEU A 303 -9.91 -36.23 11.45
C LEU A 303 -11.29 -35.69 11.01
N VAL A 304 -12.11 -36.55 10.41
CA VAL A 304 -13.50 -36.30 10.04
C VAL A 304 -14.43 -36.63 11.23
N PRO A 305 -15.44 -35.80 11.57
CA PRO A 305 -15.89 -34.57 10.90
C PRO A 305 -15.22 -33.29 11.39
N SER A 306 -14.54 -33.33 12.53
CA SER A 306 -13.83 -32.18 13.08
C SER A 306 -12.67 -32.62 13.96
N ALA A 307 -11.53 -31.96 13.84
CA ALA A 307 -10.36 -32.24 14.66
C ALA A 307 -9.59 -30.98 15.02
N VAL A 308 -8.82 -31.06 16.11
CA VAL A 308 -7.89 -30.01 16.55
C VAL A 308 -6.47 -30.57 16.40
N LEU A 309 -5.66 -29.90 15.60
CA LEU A 309 -4.26 -30.25 15.36
C LEU A 309 -3.36 -29.13 15.86
N ILE A 310 -2.35 -29.49 16.64
CA ILE A 310 -1.26 -28.63 17.07
C ILE A 310 -0.11 -28.84 16.09
N ILE A 311 0.32 -27.76 15.47
CA ILE A 311 1.35 -27.74 14.43
C ILE A 311 2.69 -27.40 15.08
N LYS A 312 3.73 -28.14 14.71
CA LYS A 312 5.11 -27.87 15.10
C LYS A 312 6.03 -27.88 13.89
#